data_AF-C5LF45-F1
#
_entry.id   AF-C5LF45-F1
#
_cell.length_a   1.000
_cell.length_b   1.000
_cell.length_c   1.000
_cell.angle_alpha   90.00
_cell.angle_beta   90.00
_cell.angle_gamma   90.00
#
_symmetry.space_group_name_H-M   'P 1'
#
loop_
_entity.id
_entity.type
_entity.pdbx_description
1 polymer ?
#
loop_
_entity_poly.entity_id
_entity_poly.type
_entity_poly.pdbx_seq_one_letter_code
_entity_poly.pdbx_strand_id
1 'polypeptide(L)'
;MPYSHTEGLPAVHMAVRRGWIPGDQKLQVLHVDAHPDLAASKAIESEDIFEDQLDLYTKLENDVYGISAWLLPAVLQGHIGEVVWCRPTWADQLPDGHHRGLWVGFQDGRMRVWTGLPYWSAEDEAVDPSSGVEPESPSCSFELLVTTAPDLPQHKAAATPAPWILDIDLDYFSCLNPVPIECPTLPAHKSTREEIVHAIAEIEDVLSSSYKYRPGLVIVARSDEDGFTPPQEVDGIQQRVLDMLHRLYGDCRVLPITCIEDFYQLSTLGFS
;
A
#
# COMPACT_ATOMS: atom_id res chain seq x y z
N MET A 1 16.03 12.45 5.40
CA MET A 1 15.63 11.45 6.41
C MET A 1 14.84 10.46 5.60
N PRO A 2 15.20 9.17 5.56
CA PRO A 2 14.41 8.22 4.80
C PRO A 2 13.03 8.17 5.45
N TYR A 3 11.98 8.37 4.66
CA TYR A 3 10.61 8.24 5.13
C TYR A 3 10.20 6.77 4.95
N SER A 4 9.73 6.15 6.02
CA SER A 4 9.24 4.76 6.06
C SER A 4 8.07 4.61 5.08
N HIS A 5 8.05 3.52 4.31
CA HIS A 5 6.97 3.02 3.43
C HIS A 5 7.24 3.10 1.91
N THR A 6 8.26 3.85 1.48
CA THR A 6 8.67 3.86 0.06
C THR A 6 9.24 2.51 -0.42
N GLU A 7 9.63 1.64 0.51
CA GLU A 7 10.19 0.31 0.29
C GLU A 7 9.18 -0.73 -0.23
N GLY A 8 7.88 -0.42 -0.23
CA GLY A 8 6.84 -1.32 -0.75
C GLY A 8 7.07 -1.70 -2.21
N LEU A 9 7.38 -0.73 -3.06
CA LEU A 9 7.64 -0.96 -4.48
C LEU A 9 8.92 -1.81 -4.74
N PRO A 10 10.09 -1.51 -4.14
CA PRO A 10 11.25 -2.40 -4.15
C PRO A 10 10.94 -3.83 -3.70
N ALA A 11 10.10 -4.02 -2.67
CA ALA A 11 9.72 -5.33 -2.18
C ALA A 11 8.92 -6.13 -3.23
N VAL A 12 7.96 -5.48 -3.90
CA VAL A 12 7.22 -6.08 -5.03
C VAL A 12 8.17 -6.51 -6.14
N HIS A 13 9.06 -5.61 -6.58
CA HIS A 13 10.03 -5.93 -7.63
C HIS A 13 10.98 -7.08 -7.24
N MET A 14 11.43 -7.12 -5.99
CA MET A 14 12.24 -8.24 -5.48
C MET A 14 11.44 -9.55 -5.54
N ALA A 15 10.20 -9.56 -5.06
CA ALA A 15 9.35 -10.74 -5.04
C ALA A 15 9.07 -11.29 -6.45
N VAL A 16 8.87 -10.40 -7.43
CA VAL A 16 8.77 -10.77 -8.86
C VAL A 16 10.07 -11.39 -9.35
N ARG A 17 11.23 -10.75 -9.13
CA ARG A 17 12.54 -11.28 -9.56
C ARG A 17 12.86 -12.64 -8.94
N ARG A 18 12.40 -12.88 -7.71
CA ARG A 18 12.56 -14.15 -6.99
C ARG A 18 11.54 -15.22 -7.38
N GLY A 19 10.51 -14.86 -8.14
CA GLY A 19 9.42 -15.77 -8.50
C GLY A 19 8.50 -16.13 -7.32
N TRP A 20 8.49 -15.32 -6.25
CA TRP A 20 7.54 -15.47 -5.14
C TRP A 20 6.13 -15.05 -5.55
N ILE A 21 6.05 -14.08 -6.47
CA ILE A 21 4.84 -13.65 -7.15
C ILE A 21 5.10 -13.59 -8.67
N PRO A 22 4.09 -13.79 -9.53
CA PRO A 22 4.22 -13.72 -10.97
C PRO A 22 4.49 -12.29 -11.44
N GLY A 23 5.36 -12.13 -12.44
CA GLY A 23 5.62 -10.84 -13.06
C GLY A 23 4.69 -10.50 -14.23
N ASP A 24 3.92 -11.48 -14.72
CA ASP A 24 3.05 -11.38 -15.90
C ASP A 24 1.55 -11.36 -15.56
N GLN A 25 1.22 -11.26 -14.27
CA GLN A 25 -0.16 -11.22 -13.78
C GLN A 25 -0.37 -9.99 -12.89
N LYS A 26 -1.52 -9.35 -13.06
CA LYS A 26 -1.98 -8.29 -12.17
C LYS A 26 -2.58 -8.90 -10.91
N LEU A 27 -2.00 -8.59 -9.76
CA LEU A 27 -2.39 -9.15 -8.47
C LEU A 27 -3.36 -8.23 -7.73
N GLN A 28 -4.06 -8.81 -6.75
CA GLN A 28 -4.77 -8.06 -5.72
C GLN A 28 -3.81 -7.77 -4.56
N VAL A 29 -3.87 -6.56 -4.03
CA VAL A 29 -3.23 -6.17 -2.78
C VAL A 29 -4.31 -5.93 -1.73
N LEU A 30 -4.20 -6.60 -0.58
CA LEU A 30 -4.92 -6.20 0.63
C LEU A 30 -4.01 -5.23 1.38
N HIS A 31 -4.40 -3.96 1.41
CA HIS A 31 -3.69 -2.87 2.05
C HIS A 31 -4.43 -2.49 3.33
N VAL A 32 -3.84 -2.84 4.48
CA VAL A 32 -4.36 -2.60 5.84
C VAL A 32 -3.61 -1.40 6.39
N ASP A 33 -4.21 -0.22 6.31
CA ASP A 33 -3.53 1.05 6.52
C ASP A 33 -4.54 2.14 6.93
N ALA A 34 -4.13 3.10 7.77
CA ALA A 34 -4.92 4.29 8.10
C ALA A 34 -5.12 5.24 6.90
N HIS A 35 -4.19 5.18 5.94
CA HIS A 35 -4.12 5.98 4.74
C HIS A 35 -4.26 5.09 3.50
N PRO A 36 -4.74 5.63 2.37
CA PRO A 36 -4.95 4.81 1.17
C PRO A 36 -3.68 4.60 0.33
N ASP A 37 -2.64 5.42 0.51
CA ASP A 37 -1.36 5.36 -0.21
C ASP A 37 -1.43 5.26 -1.74
N LEU A 38 -2.37 6.02 -2.28
CA LEU A 38 -2.63 6.12 -3.71
C LEU A 38 -2.29 7.51 -4.28
N ALA A 39 -1.44 8.31 -3.62
CA ALA A 39 -1.07 9.64 -4.12
C ALA A 39 -0.35 9.55 -5.47
N ALA A 40 -0.69 10.48 -6.38
CA ALA A 40 -0.02 10.59 -7.66
C ALA A 40 1.20 11.52 -7.55
N SER A 41 2.35 10.94 -7.17
CA SER A 41 3.61 11.70 -7.01
C SER A 41 3.92 12.59 -8.22
N LYS A 42 4.18 13.87 -7.93
CA LYS A 42 4.59 14.88 -8.91
C LYS A 42 6.06 14.77 -9.30
N ALA A 43 6.83 13.99 -8.56
CA ALA A 43 8.26 13.76 -8.79
C ALA A 43 8.52 12.65 -9.82
N ILE A 44 7.53 11.79 -10.08
CA ILE A 44 7.64 10.65 -11.00
C ILE A 44 7.20 11.08 -12.40
N GLU A 45 8.12 10.92 -13.36
CA GLU A 45 7.91 11.11 -14.79
C GLU A 45 7.64 9.76 -15.48
N SER A 46 7.17 9.80 -16.74
CA SER A 46 6.75 8.60 -17.46
C SER A 46 7.88 7.61 -17.73
N GLU A 47 9.08 8.16 -17.94
CA GLU A 47 10.32 7.46 -18.22
C GLU A 47 10.81 6.66 -17.00
N ASP A 48 10.55 7.15 -15.79
CA ASP A 48 11.01 6.56 -14.54
C ASP A 48 10.37 5.19 -14.27
N ILE A 49 9.15 4.98 -14.77
CA ILE A 49 8.36 3.78 -14.46
C ILE A 49 9.05 2.50 -14.93
N PHE A 50 9.78 2.54 -16.05
CA PHE A 50 10.34 1.33 -16.68
C PHE A 50 11.85 1.39 -16.94
N GLU A 51 12.47 2.58 -16.99
CA GLU A 51 13.86 2.70 -17.43
C GLU A 51 14.87 2.49 -16.31
N ASP A 52 14.72 3.21 -15.20
CA ASP A 52 15.66 3.15 -14.07
C ASP A 52 14.91 2.96 -12.74
N GLN A 53 14.90 1.70 -12.27
CA GLN A 53 14.27 1.36 -11.00
C GLN A 53 14.91 2.11 -9.82
N LEU A 54 16.23 2.32 -9.82
CA LEU A 54 16.92 2.97 -8.72
C LEU A 54 16.58 4.46 -8.66
N ASP A 55 16.49 5.10 -9.82
CA ASP A 55 16.03 6.49 -9.90
C ASP A 55 14.57 6.62 -9.43
N LEU A 56 13.68 5.72 -9.86
CA LEU A 56 12.29 5.69 -9.41
C LEU A 56 12.17 5.58 -7.88
N TYR A 57 12.92 4.68 -7.27
CA TYR A 57 12.91 4.54 -5.81
C TYR A 57 13.49 5.77 -5.10
N THR A 58 14.55 6.34 -5.67
CA THR A 58 15.19 7.56 -5.13
C THR A 58 14.25 8.75 -5.22
N LYS A 59 13.45 8.86 -6.30
CA LYS A 59 12.43 9.89 -6.48
C LYS A 59 11.30 9.73 -5.47
N LEU A 60 10.84 8.50 -5.23
CA LEU A 60 9.88 8.20 -4.16
C LEU A 60 10.44 8.60 -2.80
N GLU A 61 11.65 8.17 -2.43
CA GLU A 61 12.26 8.49 -1.13
C GLU A 61 12.44 10.00 -0.88
N ASN A 62 12.73 10.77 -1.94
CA ASN A 62 12.94 12.21 -1.84
C ASN A 62 11.66 13.04 -2.00
N ASP A 63 10.54 12.44 -2.40
CA ASP A 63 9.24 13.12 -2.44
C ASP A 63 8.67 13.21 -1.01
N VAL A 64 8.20 14.40 -0.63
CA VAL A 64 7.55 14.64 0.66
C VAL A 64 6.32 13.75 0.85
N TYR A 65 5.67 13.36 -0.25
CA TYR A 65 4.52 12.46 -0.27
C TYR A 65 4.88 11.06 -0.81
N GLY A 66 6.16 10.72 -0.89
CA GLY A 66 6.61 9.46 -1.48
C GLY A 66 6.09 8.22 -0.76
N ILE A 67 5.94 8.31 0.57
CA ILE A 67 5.42 7.24 1.42
C ILE A 67 4.01 6.81 1.02
N SER A 68 3.21 7.72 0.46
CA SER A 68 1.84 7.46 0.04
C SER A 68 1.71 7.25 -1.47
N ALA A 69 2.81 7.04 -2.21
CA ALA A 69 2.82 7.06 -3.67
C ALA A 69 3.36 5.77 -4.33
N TRP A 70 3.61 4.69 -3.58
CA TRP A 70 4.27 3.49 -4.13
C TRP A 70 3.33 2.54 -4.88
N LEU A 71 2.03 2.53 -4.56
CA LEU A 71 1.04 1.62 -5.16
C LEU A 71 0.81 1.94 -6.65
N LEU A 72 0.71 3.22 -7.01
CA LEU A 72 0.41 3.64 -8.39
C LEU A 72 1.53 3.26 -9.40
N PRO A 73 2.83 3.42 -9.11
CA PRO A 73 3.90 2.86 -9.91
C PRO A 73 3.79 1.34 -10.13
N ALA A 74 3.46 0.56 -9.09
CA ALA A 74 3.25 -0.88 -9.21
C ALA A 74 2.03 -1.24 -10.07
N VAL A 75 0.98 -0.42 -10.05
CA VAL A 75 -0.15 -0.52 -10.99
C VAL A 75 0.31 -0.22 -12.42
N LEU A 76 1.04 0.88 -12.65
CA LEU A 76 1.55 1.27 -13.98
C LEU A 76 2.44 0.18 -14.60
N GLN A 77 3.24 -0.50 -13.78
CA GLN A 77 4.09 -1.63 -14.20
C GLN A 77 3.30 -2.94 -14.43
N GLY A 78 2.01 -2.97 -14.09
CA GLY A 78 1.14 -4.11 -14.30
C GLY A 78 1.30 -5.22 -13.24
N HIS A 79 1.93 -4.94 -12.10
CA HIS A 79 2.04 -5.87 -10.99
C HIS A 79 0.75 -5.92 -10.14
N ILE A 80 0.03 -4.80 -10.06
CA ILE A 80 -1.22 -4.67 -9.30
C ILE A 80 -2.37 -4.36 -10.25
N GLY A 81 -3.49 -5.05 -10.07
CA GLY A 81 -4.75 -4.80 -10.78
C GLY A 81 -5.91 -4.42 -9.89
N GLU A 82 -5.85 -4.77 -8.60
CA GLU A 82 -6.87 -4.40 -7.63
C GLU A 82 -6.23 -4.06 -6.29
N VAL A 83 -6.61 -2.92 -5.72
CA VAL A 83 -6.24 -2.51 -4.37
C VAL A 83 -7.48 -2.65 -3.49
N VAL A 84 -7.39 -3.47 -2.44
CA VAL A 84 -8.39 -3.55 -1.38
C VAL A 84 -7.85 -2.77 -0.20
N TRP A 85 -8.27 -1.51 -0.08
CA TRP A 85 -7.96 -0.69 1.08
C TRP A 85 -8.91 -1.04 2.22
N CYS A 86 -8.40 -1.81 3.19
CA CYS A 86 -9.07 -2.13 4.43
C CYS A 86 -8.73 -1.03 5.44
N ARG A 87 -9.54 0.02 5.45
CA ARG A 87 -9.34 1.20 6.30
C ARG A 87 -9.90 1.00 7.71
N PRO A 88 -9.37 1.69 8.73
CA PRO A 88 -10.01 1.77 10.04
C PRO A 88 -11.38 2.43 9.94
N THR A 89 -12.26 2.15 10.91
CA THR A 89 -13.64 2.67 10.93
C THR A 89 -13.71 4.19 11.08
N TRP A 90 -12.65 4.82 11.57
CA TRP A 90 -12.52 6.27 11.76
C TRP A 90 -11.91 7.01 10.56
N ALA A 91 -11.30 6.30 9.61
CA ALA A 91 -10.70 6.89 8.41
C ALA A 91 -11.77 7.09 7.33
N ASP A 92 -11.79 8.25 6.66
CA ASP A 92 -12.85 8.63 5.72
C ASP A 92 -12.35 9.28 4.42
N GLN A 93 -11.06 9.13 4.07
CA GLN A 93 -10.47 9.78 2.89
C GLN A 93 -11.11 9.39 1.56
N LEU A 94 -11.65 8.16 1.45
CA LEU A 94 -12.40 7.69 0.28
C LEU A 94 -13.74 7.08 0.71
N PRO A 95 -14.80 7.22 -0.10
CA PRO A 95 -16.07 6.57 0.19
C PRO A 95 -15.96 5.05 0.06
N ASP A 96 -16.63 4.32 0.93
CA ASP A 96 -16.74 2.86 0.83
C ASP A 96 -17.38 2.42 -0.48
N GLY A 97 -16.95 1.26 -0.96
CA GLY A 97 -17.50 0.62 -2.15
C GLY A 97 -16.44 0.06 -3.08
N HIS A 98 -16.92 -0.69 -4.08
CA HIS A 98 -16.08 -1.20 -5.15
C HIS A 98 -16.08 -0.20 -6.31
N HIS A 99 -15.01 0.57 -6.41
CA HIS A 99 -14.77 1.54 -7.47
C HIS A 99 -14.06 0.85 -8.62
N ARG A 100 -14.65 0.93 -9.81
CA ARG A 100 -14.14 0.28 -11.03
C ARG A 100 -13.97 1.29 -12.14
N GLY A 101 -13.12 0.94 -13.11
CA GLY A 101 -12.81 1.81 -14.24
C GLY A 101 -11.92 2.98 -13.86
N LEU A 102 -11.12 2.85 -12.79
CA LEU A 102 -10.06 3.80 -12.50
C LEU A 102 -8.90 3.53 -13.46
N TRP A 103 -8.22 4.59 -13.85
CA TRP A 103 -6.97 4.52 -14.59
C TRP A 103 -5.93 5.40 -13.94
N VAL A 104 -4.69 4.93 -13.95
CA VAL A 104 -3.51 5.76 -13.71
C VAL A 104 -2.75 5.88 -15.02
N GLY A 105 -2.19 7.06 -15.27
CA GLY A 105 -1.41 7.35 -16.47
C GLY A 105 -0.79 8.73 -16.40
N PHE A 106 -0.39 9.27 -17.55
CA PHE A 106 0.25 10.58 -17.61
C PHE A 106 -0.58 11.60 -18.39
N GLN A 107 -0.48 12.87 -17.99
CA GLN A 107 -0.97 14.01 -18.75
C GLN A 107 0.01 15.16 -18.59
N ASP A 108 0.49 15.71 -19.70
CA ASP A 108 1.47 16.81 -19.70
C ASP A 108 2.72 16.45 -18.87
N GLY A 109 3.16 15.19 -18.96
CA GLY A 109 4.34 14.67 -18.24
C GLY A 109 4.14 14.42 -16.74
N ARG A 110 2.91 14.52 -16.22
CA ARG A 110 2.60 14.27 -14.79
C ARG A 110 1.74 13.04 -14.62
N MET A 111 2.06 12.22 -13.61
CA MET A 111 1.19 11.12 -13.22
C MET A 111 -0.14 11.66 -12.68
N ARG A 112 -1.25 11.09 -13.16
CA ARG A 112 -2.62 11.44 -12.76
C ARG A 112 -3.51 10.21 -12.70
N VAL A 113 -4.65 10.35 -12.03
CA VAL A 113 -5.67 9.31 -11.89
C VAL A 113 -6.98 9.76 -12.53
N TRP A 114 -7.47 8.99 -13.49
CA TRP A 114 -8.77 9.22 -14.12
C TRP A 114 -9.85 8.61 -13.24
N THR A 115 -10.57 9.48 -12.55
CA THR A 115 -11.56 9.08 -11.54
C THR A 115 -12.52 10.22 -11.21
N GLY A 116 -13.72 9.86 -10.76
CA GLY A 116 -14.69 10.80 -10.17
C GLY A 116 -14.58 10.90 -8.64
N LEU A 117 -13.60 10.22 -8.03
CA LEU A 117 -13.43 10.18 -6.57
C LEU A 117 -12.70 11.45 -6.07
N PRO A 118 -13.07 11.96 -4.89
CA PRO A 118 -12.58 13.26 -4.42
C PRO A 118 -11.12 13.24 -3.94
N TYR A 119 -10.58 12.07 -3.59
CA TYR A 119 -9.25 11.93 -2.96
C TYR A 119 -8.13 12.62 -3.74
N TRP A 120 -8.04 12.39 -5.05
CA TRP A 120 -7.02 12.99 -5.92
C TRP A 120 -7.32 14.43 -6.35
N SER A 121 -8.52 14.96 -6.06
CA SER A 121 -8.93 16.27 -6.59
C SER A 121 -8.23 17.43 -5.88
N ALA A 122 -7.90 17.28 -4.59
CA ALA A 122 -7.30 18.36 -3.79
C ALA A 122 -5.90 18.75 -4.29
N GLU A 123 -5.14 17.79 -4.81
CA GLU A 123 -3.74 17.97 -5.20
C GLU A 123 -3.51 18.17 -6.71
N ASP A 124 -4.60 18.36 -7.48
CA ASP A 124 -4.58 18.38 -8.96
C ASP A 124 -4.04 17.06 -9.56
N GLU A 125 -4.40 15.94 -8.93
CA GLU A 125 -3.99 14.58 -9.37
C GLU A 125 -5.11 13.87 -10.13
N ALA A 126 -6.36 14.34 -10.03
CA ALA A 126 -7.50 13.76 -10.72
C ALA A 126 -7.67 14.29 -12.16
N VAL A 127 -8.10 13.43 -13.07
CA VAL A 127 -8.67 13.79 -14.37
C VAL A 127 -10.10 13.27 -14.44
N ASP A 128 -11.05 14.14 -14.81
CA ASP A 128 -12.45 13.75 -14.96
C ASP A 128 -12.59 12.75 -16.14
N PRO A 129 -13.05 11.50 -15.91
CA PRO A 129 -13.24 10.52 -16.98
C PRO A 129 -14.23 10.98 -18.05
N SER A 130 -15.13 11.93 -17.74
CA SER A 130 -16.09 12.48 -18.69
C SER A 130 -15.53 13.59 -19.59
N SER A 131 -14.30 14.04 -19.33
CA SER A 131 -13.63 15.09 -20.14
C SER A 131 -13.29 14.64 -21.56
N GLY A 132 -13.22 13.33 -21.82
CA GLY A 132 -12.77 12.76 -23.09
C GLY A 132 -11.26 12.84 -23.33
N VAL A 133 -10.49 13.28 -22.34
CA VAL A 133 -9.03 13.21 -22.36
C VAL A 133 -8.59 11.79 -22.00
N GLU A 134 -7.85 11.15 -22.89
CA GLU A 134 -7.29 9.81 -22.66
C GLU A 134 -5.91 9.91 -21.97
N PRO A 135 -5.54 8.95 -21.12
CA PRO A 135 -4.22 8.93 -20.47
C PRO A 135 -3.09 8.66 -21.48
N GLU A 136 -2.01 9.44 -21.38
CA GLU A 136 -0.77 9.19 -22.10
C GLU A 136 -0.10 7.91 -21.58
N SER A 137 0.66 7.24 -22.46
CA SER A 137 1.39 6.04 -22.08
C SER A 137 2.65 6.39 -21.26
N PRO A 138 3.00 5.60 -20.23
CA PRO A 138 2.31 4.37 -19.84
C PRO A 138 1.04 4.65 -19.03
N SER A 139 0.01 3.83 -19.24
CA SER A 139 -1.24 3.90 -18.49
C SER A 139 -1.78 2.52 -18.18
N CYS A 140 -2.50 2.42 -17.06
CA CYS A 140 -3.00 1.14 -16.58
C CYS A 140 -4.32 1.32 -15.82
N SER A 141 -5.29 0.46 -16.13
CA SER A 141 -6.54 0.37 -15.36
C SER A 141 -6.34 -0.46 -14.09
N PHE A 142 -7.01 -0.06 -13.02
CA PHE A 142 -7.10 -0.82 -11.77
C PHE A 142 -8.49 -0.71 -11.14
N GLU A 143 -8.76 -1.59 -10.18
CA GLU A 143 -9.95 -1.54 -9.33
C GLU A 143 -9.56 -1.17 -7.90
N LEU A 144 -10.45 -0.48 -7.20
CA LEU A 144 -10.27 -0.08 -5.81
C LEU A 144 -11.49 -0.49 -4.99
N LEU A 145 -11.28 -1.37 -4.01
CA LEU A 145 -12.28 -1.67 -2.99
C LEU A 145 -11.91 -0.93 -1.71
N VAL A 146 -12.77 0.00 -1.28
CA VAL A 146 -12.67 0.66 0.02
C VAL A 146 -13.67 0.02 0.96
N THR A 147 -13.18 -0.52 2.08
CA THR A 147 -14.01 -1.24 3.06
C THR A 147 -13.36 -1.24 4.44
N THR A 148 -14.09 -1.71 5.44
CA THR A 148 -13.58 -1.93 6.80
C THR A 148 -13.41 -3.42 7.07
N ALA A 149 -12.61 -3.81 8.06
CA ALA A 149 -12.43 -5.21 8.42
C ALA A 149 -13.77 -5.95 8.71
N PRO A 150 -14.73 -5.36 9.47
CA PRO A 150 -16.05 -5.98 9.67
C PRO A 150 -16.89 -6.18 8.40
N ASP A 151 -16.76 -5.29 7.42
CA ASP A 151 -17.56 -5.32 6.19
C ASP A 151 -16.92 -6.13 5.06
N LEU A 152 -15.60 -6.33 5.11
CA LEU A 152 -14.84 -7.04 4.08
C LEU A 152 -15.42 -8.42 3.70
N PRO A 153 -15.88 -9.28 4.63
CA PRO A 153 -16.49 -10.57 4.29
C PRO A 153 -17.76 -10.48 3.43
N GLN A 154 -18.41 -9.31 3.37
CA GLN A 154 -19.61 -9.08 2.55
C GLN A 154 -19.25 -8.87 1.07
N HIS A 155 -17.98 -8.53 0.77
CA HIS A 155 -17.51 -8.25 -0.58
C HIS A 155 -17.00 -9.53 -1.26
N LYS A 156 -17.60 -9.88 -2.40
CA LYS A 156 -17.16 -11.02 -3.22
C LYS A 156 -15.74 -10.89 -3.79
N ALA A 157 -15.22 -9.67 -3.88
CA ALA A 157 -13.88 -9.38 -4.40
C ALA A 157 -12.75 -9.85 -3.46
N ALA A 158 -13.03 -10.04 -2.16
CA ALA A 158 -12.05 -10.51 -1.18
C ALA A 158 -11.65 -11.99 -1.33
N ALA A 159 -12.32 -12.74 -2.22
CA ALA A 159 -12.07 -14.17 -2.43
C ALA A 159 -11.17 -14.40 -3.66
N THR A 160 -9.95 -13.87 -3.63
CA THR A 160 -9.00 -14.03 -4.73
C THR A 160 -8.30 -15.40 -4.70
N PRO A 161 -8.14 -16.07 -5.85
CA PRO A 161 -7.19 -17.16 -5.97
C PRO A 161 -5.77 -16.60 -5.88
N ALA A 162 -4.92 -17.23 -5.06
CA ALA A 162 -3.51 -16.88 -4.92
C ALA A 162 -2.74 -16.94 -6.25
N PRO A 163 -1.62 -16.18 -6.37
CA PRO A 163 -1.01 -15.34 -5.33
C PRO A 163 -1.64 -13.94 -5.23
N TRP A 164 -1.51 -13.34 -4.05
CA TRP A 164 -1.92 -11.97 -3.72
C TRP A 164 -0.88 -11.35 -2.77
N ILE A 165 -0.91 -10.03 -2.58
CA ILE A 165 0.02 -9.30 -1.72
C ILE A 165 -0.72 -8.83 -0.47
N LEU A 166 -0.15 -9.11 0.71
CA LEU A 166 -0.59 -8.52 1.97
C LEU A 166 0.33 -7.35 2.30
N ASP A 167 -0.24 -6.19 2.50
CA ASP A 167 0.45 -5.00 2.93
C ASP A 167 -0.21 -4.46 4.21
N ILE A 168 0.58 -4.25 5.25
CA ILE A 168 0.11 -3.81 6.56
C ILE A 168 0.98 -2.65 7.03
N ASP A 169 0.41 -1.45 7.12
CA ASP A 169 1.00 -0.36 7.90
C ASP A 169 0.55 -0.50 9.36
N LEU A 170 1.50 -0.31 10.29
CA LEU A 170 1.22 -0.36 11.71
C LEU A 170 0.40 0.85 12.20
N ASP A 171 0.34 1.94 11.43
CA ASP A 171 -0.46 3.11 11.75
C ASP A 171 -1.98 2.82 11.72
N TYR A 172 -2.41 1.79 10.98
CA TYR A 172 -3.78 1.26 11.01
C TYR A 172 -4.26 1.01 12.45
N PHE A 173 -3.36 0.51 13.30
CA PHE A 173 -3.68 0.13 14.67
C PHE A 173 -3.64 1.32 15.64
N SER A 174 -2.83 2.34 15.38
CA SER A 174 -2.74 3.57 16.16
C SER A 174 -2.00 4.62 15.33
N CYS A 175 -2.68 5.72 14.99
CA CYS A 175 -2.17 6.72 14.06
C CYS A 175 -2.11 8.11 14.72
N LEU A 176 -1.00 8.79 14.56
CA LEU A 176 -0.75 10.19 14.88
C LEU A 176 -0.72 11.02 13.61
N ASN A 177 -0.97 12.32 13.77
CA ASN A 177 -0.69 13.29 12.73
C ASN A 177 0.62 14.03 13.13
N PRO A 178 1.78 13.63 12.60
CA PRO A 178 3.06 14.18 13.01
C PRO A 178 3.18 15.66 12.56
N VAL A 179 3.64 16.51 13.48
CA VAL A 179 3.78 17.97 13.31
C VAL A 179 4.52 18.44 12.03
N PRO A 180 5.50 17.72 11.46
CA PRO A 180 6.14 18.15 10.21
C PRO A 180 5.18 18.18 9.01
N ILE A 181 4.11 17.38 9.04
CA ILE A 181 3.07 17.30 8.03
C ILE A 181 1.80 17.87 8.68
N GLU A 182 1.76 19.18 8.97
CA GLU A 182 0.52 19.86 9.36
C GLU A 182 -0.45 19.90 8.17
N CYS A 183 -0.96 18.74 7.77
CA CYS A 183 -2.12 18.58 6.91
C CYS A 183 -3.29 18.35 7.87
N PRO A 184 -4.07 19.40 8.24
CA PRO A 184 -5.17 19.28 9.20
C PRO A 184 -6.31 18.36 8.73
N THR A 185 -6.22 17.84 7.51
CA THR A 185 -7.18 16.91 6.90
C THR A 185 -6.72 15.46 6.88
N LEU A 186 -5.47 15.14 7.27
CA LEU A 186 -5.08 13.74 7.43
C LEU A 186 -5.73 13.17 8.70
N PRO A 187 -6.50 12.08 8.58
CA PRO A 187 -7.17 11.50 9.73
C PRO A 187 -6.15 10.83 10.63
N ALA A 188 -6.35 10.96 11.93
CA ALA A 188 -5.51 10.33 12.94
C ALA A 188 -6.35 9.90 14.12
N HIS A 189 -6.01 8.75 14.68
CA HIS A 189 -6.66 8.20 15.87
C HIS A 189 -5.62 7.45 16.70
N LYS A 190 -5.24 8.04 17.83
CA LYS A 190 -4.37 7.36 18.78
C LYS A 190 -5.21 6.35 19.57
N SER A 191 -5.03 5.09 19.24
CA SER A 191 -5.76 3.98 19.85
C SER A 191 -5.28 3.68 21.27
N THR A 192 -6.19 3.16 22.08
CA THR A 192 -5.88 2.48 23.34
C THR A 192 -5.32 1.08 23.09
N ARG A 193 -4.71 0.49 24.11
CA ARG A 193 -4.20 -0.89 24.02
C ARG A 193 -5.30 -1.90 23.72
N GLU A 194 -6.49 -1.70 24.28
CA GLU A 194 -7.65 -2.54 24.04
C GLU A 194 -8.13 -2.45 22.59
N GLU A 195 -8.18 -1.23 22.02
CA GLU A 195 -8.50 -1.00 20.61
C GLU A 195 -7.46 -1.64 19.68
N ILE A 196 -6.16 -1.48 19.96
CA ILE A 196 -5.08 -2.14 19.20
C ILE A 196 -5.27 -3.66 19.17
N VAL A 197 -5.50 -4.26 20.34
CA VAL A 197 -5.70 -5.72 20.45
C VAL A 197 -6.95 -6.16 19.69
N HIS A 198 -8.03 -5.38 19.75
CA HIS A 198 -9.25 -5.66 19.03
C HIS A 198 -9.06 -5.57 17.52
N ALA A 199 -8.45 -4.50 17.03
CA ALA A 199 -8.16 -4.29 15.61
C ALA A 199 -7.29 -5.40 15.03
N ILE A 200 -6.24 -5.85 15.75
CA ILE A 200 -5.43 -6.99 15.32
C ILE A 200 -6.27 -8.27 15.23
N ALA A 201 -7.18 -8.51 16.17
CA ALA A 201 -8.07 -9.67 16.13
C ALA A 201 -9.04 -9.61 14.94
N GLU A 202 -9.58 -8.43 14.61
CA GLU A 202 -10.43 -8.25 13.43
C GLU A 202 -9.67 -8.54 12.12
N ILE A 203 -8.41 -8.10 12.02
CA ILE A 203 -7.56 -8.43 10.87
C ILE A 203 -7.25 -9.94 10.83
N GLU A 204 -6.98 -10.58 11.97
CA GLU A 204 -6.81 -12.05 12.04
C GLU A 204 -8.05 -12.80 11.54
N ASP A 205 -9.25 -12.32 11.91
CA ASP A 205 -10.53 -12.86 11.45
C ASP A 205 -10.75 -12.64 9.95
N VAL A 206 -10.42 -11.46 9.42
CA VAL A 206 -10.47 -11.16 7.98
C VAL A 206 -9.53 -12.09 7.20
N LEU A 207 -8.28 -12.21 7.64
CA LEU A 207 -7.27 -13.02 6.96
C LEU A 207 -7.65 -14.52 6.98
N SER A 208 -8.15 -15.02 8.11
CA SER A 208 -8.53 -16.43 8.24
C SER A 208 -9.83 -16.78 7.50
N SER A 209 -10.77 -15.84 7.38
CA SER A 209 -12.09 -16.09 6.79
C SER A 209 -12.17 -15.78 5.30
N SER A 210 -11.59 -14.66 4.87
CA SER A 210 -11.73 -14.12 3.51
C SER A 210 -10.49 -14.41 2.66
N TYR A 211 -9.29 -14.30 3.24
CA TYR A 211 -8.01 -14.51 2.54
C TYR A 211 -7.37 -15.88 2.86
N LYS A 212 -8.11 -16.96 2.58
CA LYS A 212 -7.74 -18.33 2.99
C LYS A 212 -6.44 -18.87 2.39
N TYR A 213 -5.98 -18.30 1.28
CA TYR A 213 -4.74 -18.72 0.63
C TYR A 213 -3.58 -17.89 1.14
N ARG A 214 -2.41 -18.51 1.28
CA ARG A 214 -1.19 -17.81 1.70
C ARG A 214 -0.85 -16.68 0.70
N PRO A 215 -0.54 -15.46 1.17
CA PRO A 215 -0.05 -14.39 0.30
C PRO A 215 1.31 -14.78 -0.28
N GLY A 216 1.61 -14.29 -1.49
CA GLY A 216 2.92 -14.49 -2.12
C GLY A 216 3.98 -13.53 -1.57
N LEU A 217 3.55 -12.40 -1.01
CA LEU A 217 4.39 -11.39 -0.37
C LEU A 217 3.62 -10.78 0.81
N VAL A 218 4.30 -10.57 1.93
CA VAL A 218 3.81 -9.78 3.06
C VAL A 218 4.77 -8.61 3.28
N ILE A 219 4.24 -7.39 3.25
CA ILE A 219 4.94 -6.15 3.58
C ILE A 219 4.37 -5.66 4.92
N VAL A 220 5.25 -5.21 5.82
CA VAL A 220 4.86 -4.60 7.09
C VAL A 220 5.62 -3.29 7.23
N ALA A 221 4.93 -2.17 7.11
CA ALA A 221 5.49 -0.82 7.29
C ALA A 221 5.32 -0.40 8.75
N ARG A 222 6.40 0.14 9.36
CA ARG A 222 6.37 0.51 10.78
C ARG A 222 5.85 1.93 10.99
N SER A 223 6.20 2.85 10.09
CA SER A 223 5.79 4.25 10.09
C SER A 223 6.03 4.96 11.43
N ASP A 224 7.12 4.60 12.13
CA ASP A 224 7.57 5.25 13.36
C ASP A 224 8.63 6.33 13.11
N GLU A 225 9.41 6.23 12.02
CA GLU A 225 10.43 7.23 11.67
C GLU A 225 9.84 8.53 11.10
N ASP A 226 8.74 8.43 10.37
CA ASP A 226 7.93 9.56 9.86
C ASP A 226 6.93 10.09 10.91
N GLY A 227 6.62 9.27 11.92
CA GLY A 227 5.90 9.64 13.13
C GLY A 227 4.39 9.40 13.09
N PHE A 228 3.89 8.62 12.13
CA PHE A 228 2.48 8.22 12.08
C PHE A 228 2.15 7.19 13.16
N THR A 229 2.90 6.11 13.26
CA THR A 229 2.76 5.14 14.35
C THR A 229 3.40 5.68 15.62
N PRO A 230 2.70 5.70 16.78
CA PRO A 230 3.29 6.11 18.04
C PRO A 230 4.56 5.30 18.39
N PRO A 231 5.73 5.96 18.55
CA PRO A 231 7.01 5.25 18.78
C PRO A 231 7.03 4.41 20.07
N GLN A 232 6.14 4.70 21.01
CA GLN A 232 6.00 3.96 22.26
C GLN A 232 5.20 2.65 22.10
N GLU A 233 4.44 2.53 21.01
CA GLU A 233 3.50 1.42 20.75
C GLU A 233 3.97 0.53 19.60
N VAL A 234 4.73 1.08 18.63
CA VAL A 234 5.17 0.41 17.40
C VAL A 234 5.75 -0.99 17.63
N ASP A 235 6.68 -1.17 18.57
CA ASP A 235 7.30 -2.48 18.81
C ASP A 235 6.28 -3.51 19.35
N GLY A 236 5.35 -3.04 20.18
CA GLY A 236 4.28 -3.86 20.72
C GLY A 236 3.23 -4.25 19.68
N ILE A 237 2.92 -3.34 18.75
CA ILE A 237 2.03 -3.59 17.61
C ILE A 237 2.72 -4.57 16.65
N GLN A 238 3.97 -4.28 16.24
CA GLN A 238 4.75 -5.12 15.34
C GLN A 238 4.82 -6.56 15.83
N GLN A 239 5.17 -6.78 17.11
CA GLN A 239 5.27 -8.13 17.65
C GLN A 239 3.94 -8.88 17.56
N ARG A 240 2.81 -8.22 17.84
CA ARG A 240 1.48 -8.83 17.77
C ARG A 240 1.07 -9.17 16.34
N VAL A 241 1.38 -8.29 15.39
CA VAL A 241 1.15 -8.52 13.95
C VAL A 241 2.00 -9.71 13.48
N LEU A 242 3.29 -9.75 13.83
CA LEU A 242 4.16 -10.89 13.50
C LEU A 242 3.65 -12.20 14.12
N ASP A 243 3.25 -12.19 15.39
CA ASP A 243 2.68 -13.36 16.06
C ASP A 243 1.39 -13.84 15.36
N MET A 244 0.53 -12.91 14.93
CA MET A 244 -0.68 -13.20 14.16
C MET A 244 -0.33 -13.85 12.81
N LEU A 245 0.60 -13.26 12.06
CA LEU A 245 1.05 -13.79 10.77
C LEU A 245 1.68 -15.18 10.92
N HIS A 246 2.44 -15.42 12.00
CA HIS A 246 3.02 -16.73 12.31
C HIS A 246 1.96 -17.78 12.65
N ARG A 247 0.90 -17.39 13.36
CA ARG A 247 -0.24 -18.30 13.62
C ARG A 247 -0.98 -18.67 12.35
N LEU A 248 -1.22 -17.71 11.46
CA LEU A 248 -2.02 -17.91 10.24
C LEU A 248 -1.26 -18.65 9.15
N TYR A 249 0.01 -18.31 8.93
CA TYR A 249 0.77 -18.77 7.76
C TYR A 249 1.98 -19.67 8.11
N GLY A 250 2.17 -19.99 9.39
CA GLY A 250 3.30 -20.78 9.89
C GLY A 250 4.55 -19.92 10.13
N ASP A 251 5.71 -20.57 10.24
CA ASP A 251 6.99 -19.88 10.52
C ASP A 251 7.41 -18.98 9.34
N CYS A 252 6.93 -17.74 9.35
CA CYS A 252 7.24 -16.72 8.35
C CYS A 252 8.64 -16.19 8.62
N ARG A 253 9.48 -16.28 7.60
CA ARG A 253 10.79 -15.66 7.64
C ARG A 253 10.64 -14.14 7.54
N VAL A 254 11.05 -13.45 8.60
CA VAL A 254 11.07 -11.98 8.66
C VAL A 254 12.39 -11.47 8.09
N LEU A 255 12.32 -10.55 7.13
CA LEU A 255 13.47 -9.89 6.52
C LEU A 255 13.43 -8.42 6.94
N PRO A 256 14.29 -7.95 7.86
CA PRO A 256 14.33 -6.55 8.21
C PRO A 256 14.88 -5.75 7.01
N ILE A 257 14.13 -4.72 6.62
CA ILE A 257 14.52 -3.75 5.59
C ILE A 257 14.60 -2.40 6.29
N THR A 258 15.73 -1.72 6.14
CA THR A 258 15.99 -0.40 6.71
C THR A 258 16.38 0.61 5.65
N CYS A 259 16.83 0.14 4.49
CA CYS A 259 17.08 0.96 3.32
C CYS A 259 17.00 0.12 2.05
N ILE A 260 17.07 0.79 0.92
CA ILE A 260 16.98 0.13 -0.37
C ILE A 260 18.12 -0.86 -0.65
N GLU A 261 19.30 -0.59 -0.08
CA GLU A 261 20.47 -1.45 -0.18
C GLU A 261 20.23 -2.86 0.37
N ASP A 262 19.32 -3.00 1.33
CA ASP A 262 18.99 -4.30 1.92
C ASP A 262 18.36 -5.25 0.88
N PHE A 263 17.58 -4.73 -0.07
CA PHE A 263 17.02 -5.53 -1.17
C PHE A 263 18.10 -6.09 -2.10
N TYR A 264 19.18 -5.33 -2.35
CA TYR A 264 20.31 -5.82 -3.15
C TYR A 264 21.10 -6.88 -2.39
N GLN A 265 21.31 -6.73 -1.08
CA GLN A 265 21.97 -7.75 -0.27
C GLN A 265 21.16 -9.05 -0.23
N LEU A 266 19.84 -8.93 -0.08
CA LEU A 266 18.93 -10.07 -0.15
C LEU A 266 19.00 -10.79 -1.49
N SER A 267 19.25 -10.09 -2.60
CA SER A 267 19.41 -10.69 -3.94
C SER A 267 20.64 -11.61 -4.06
N THR A 268 21.69 -11.36 -3.28
CA THR A 268 22.95 -12.13 -3.31
C THR A 268 22.93 -13.39 -2.45
N LEU A 269 22.04 -13.42 -1.47
CA LEU A 269 21.88 -14.57 -0.60
C LEU A 269 21.02 -15.61 -1.35
N GLY A 270 21.51 -16.84 -1.44
CA GLY A 270 20.90 -17.95 -2.19
C GLY A 270 19.61 -18.48 -1.57
N PHE A 271 18.60 -17.62 -1.45
CA PHE A 271 17.28 -17.95 -0.94
C PHE A 271 16.44 -18.48 -2.10
N SER A 272 16.23 -19.80 -2.08
CA SER A 272 15.25 -20.52 -2.89
C SER A 272 13.88 -20.48 -2.22
#